data_AF-A0A1F3SF22-F1
#
_entry.id   AF-A0A1F3SF22-F1
#
_cell.length_a   1.000
_cell.length_b   1.000
_cell.length_c   1.000
_cell.angle_alpha   90.00
_cell.angle_beta   90.00
_cell.angle_gamma   90.00
#
_symmetry.space_group_name_H-M   'P 1'
#
loop_
_entity.id
_entity.type
_entity.pdbx_description
1 polymer ?
#
loop_
_entity_poly.entity_id
_entity_poly.type
_entity_poly.pdbx_seq_one_letter_code
_entity_poly.pdbx_strand_id
1 'polypeptide(L)'
;MKFIAFVMALAFVGNTAIADDAVLSKLMKNNKCVMCHKVTALKIKSKGKAPDLSHLSADVTGYEKGAKIWIQGWMKKEILKGPKKHAFTWKGTEADLNLIADGLIELNERK
;
A
#
# COMPACT_ATOMS: atom_id res chain seq x y z
N MET A 1 18.96 26.99 -40.61
CA MET A 1 18.29 27.40 -39.36
C MET A 1 18.62 26.36 -38.29
N LYS A 2 19.33 26.75 -37.22
CA LYS A 2 19.80 25.83 -36.16
C LYS A 2 18.67 25.63 -35.15
N PHE A 3 18.11 24.41 -35.07
CA PHE A 3 17.17 24.03 -34.01
C PHE A 3 17.97 23.71 -32.74
N ILE A 4 17.87 24.58 -31.74
CA ILE A 4 18.38 24.33 -30.39
C ILE A 4 17.29 23.51 -29.69
N ALA A 5 17.51 22.21 -29.53
CA ALA A 5 16.69 21.36 -28.69
C ALA A 5 17.07 21.63 -27.22
N PHE A 6 16.22 22.40 -26.54
CA PHE A 6 16.31 22.61 -25.10
C PHE A 6 15.77 21.35 -24.40
N VAL A 7 16.68 20.45 -24.00
CA VAL A 7 16.33 19.29 -23.16
C VAL A 7 16.17 19.80 -21.73
N MET A 8 14.93 20.12 -21.36
CA MET A 8 14.57 20.42 -19.99
C MET A 8 14.51 19.09 -19.22
N ALA A 9 15.63 18.71 -18.60
CA ALA A 9 15.67 17.62 -17.65
C ALA A 9 14.80 18.00 -16.44
N LEU A 10 13.61 17.40 -16.32
CA LEU A 10 12.84 17.44 -15.09
C LEU A 10 13.64 16.71 -14.01
N ALA A 11 14.27 17.47 -13.12
CA ALA A 11 14.80 16.95 -11.88
C ALA A 11 13.61 16.47 -11.02
N PHE A 12 13.43 15.15 -10.93
CA PHE A 12 12.56 14.54 -9.94
C PHE A 12 13.26 14.69 -8.58
N VAL A 13 13.00 15.79 -7.88
CA VAL A 13 13.42 15.96 -6.49
C VAL A 13 12.61 14.95 -5.68
N GLY A 14 13.28 13.87 -5.30
CA GLY A 14 12.76 12.81 -4.45
C GLY A 14 12.45 13.35 -3.06
N ASN A 15 11.28 13.97 -2.91
CA ASN A 15 10.67 14.17 -1.63
C ASN A 15 10.17 12.79 -1.17
N THR A 16 10.89 12.15 -0.25
CA THR A 16 10.40 10.96 0.47
C THR A 16 9.20 11.38 1.30
N ALA A 17 8.05 11.52 0.65
CA ALA A 17 6.84 11.97 1.29
C ALA A 17 6.23 10.80 2.06
N ILE A 18 6.01 11.04 3.35
CA ILE A 18 4.81 10.63 4.10
C ILE A 18 3.70 10.34 3.08
N ALA A 19 3.18 9.11 3.06
CA ALA A 19 2.03 8.83 2.22
C ALA A 19 0.88 9.67 2.77
N ASP A 20 0.60 10.81 2.13
CA ASP A 20 -0.52 11.68 2.47
C ASP A 20 -1.77 10.81 2.65
N ASP A 21 -2.40 10.87 3.82
CA ASP A 21 -3.57 10.08 4.18
C ASP A 21 -4.67 10.16 3.10
N ALA A 22 -4.80 11.30 2.42
CA ALA A 22 -5.72 11.47 1.29
C ALA A 22 -5.30 10.66 0.06
N VAL A 23 -4.00 10.62 -0.25
CA VAL A 23 -3.43 9.83 -1.35
C VAL A 23 -3.56 8.35 -1.05
N LEU A 24 -3.20 7.90 0.16
CA LEU A 24 -3.33 6.51 0.58
C LEU A 24 -4.81 6.06 0.55
N SER A 25 -5.72 6.89 1.09
CA SER A 25 -7.16 6.63 1.04
C SER A 25 -7.68 6.48 -0.40
N LYS A 26 -7.24 7.34 -1.32
CA LYS A 26 -7.60 7.28 -2.73
C LYS A 26 -7.06 6.00 -3.39
N LEU A 27 -5.80 5.66 -3.16
CA LEU A 27 -5.18 4.44 -3.68
C LEU A 27 -5.91 3.18 -3.21
N MET A 28 -6.24 3.09 -1.93
CA MET A 28 -6.96 1.96 -1.35
C MET A 28 -8.39 1.82 -1.91
N LYS A 29 -9.06 2.95 -2.18
CA LYS A 29 -10.39 2.95 -2.83
C LYS A 29 -10.30 2.49 -4.29
N ASN A 30 -9.37 3.05 -5.06
CA ASN A 30 -9.17 2.72 -6.48
C ASN A 30 -8.82 1.24 -6.67
N ASN A 31 -8.00 0.69 -5.77
CA ASN A 31 -7.60 -0.71 -5.79
C ASN A 31 -8.53 -1.63 -4.97
N LYS A 32 -9.72 -1.14 -4.59
CA LYS A 32 -10.82 -1.90 -3.95
C LYS A 32 -10.46 -2.57 -2.62
N CYS A 33 -9.40 -2.14 -1.94
CA CYS A 33 -9.03 -2.63 -0.60
C CYS A 33 -10.17 -2.41 0.40
N VAL A 34 -10.89 -1.29 0.25
CA VAL A 34 -11.98 -0.85 1.14
C VAL A 34 -13.27 -1.67 1.02
N MET A 35 -13.38 -2.53 0.00
CA MET A 35 -14.52 -3.44 -0.15
C MET A 35 -14.51 -4.53 0.93
N CYS A 36 -13.32 -4.90 1.40
CA CYS A 36 -13.13 -5.94 2.41
C CYS A 36 -12.66 -5.35 3.74
N HIS A 37 -11.74 -4.38 3.68
CA HIS A 37 -11.04 -3.86 4.85
C HIS A 37 -11.54 -2.48 5.27
N LYS A 38 -11.73 -2.30 6.57
CA LYS A 38 -11.82 -0.98 7.18
C LYS A 38 -10.42 -0.44 7.47
N VAL A 39 -10.30 0.88 7.55
CA VAL A 39 -9.06 1.58 7.95
C VAL A 39 -9.46 2.72 8.88
N THR A 40 -9.59 2.41 10.16
CA THR A 40 -9.98 3.34 11.21
C THR A 40 -9.09 4.60 11.25
N ALA A 41 -7.77 4.47 11.11
CA ALA A 41 -6.85 5.62 11.09
C ALA A 41 -7.17 6.62 9.96
N LEU A 42 -7.65 6.13 8.81
CA LEU A 42 -8.06 6.93 7.66
C LEU A 42 -9.57 7.21 7.62
N LYS A 43 -10.31 6.88 8.69
CA LYS A 43 -11.79 7.00 8.78
C LYS A 43 -12.53 6.24 7.67
N ILE A 44 -11.94 5.17 7.13
CA ILE A 44 -12.54 4.33 6.09
C ILE A 44 -13.35 3.21 6.73
N LYS A 45 -14.63 3.14 6.38
CA LYS A 45 -15.54 2.06 6.79
C LYS A 45 -15.60 0.98 5.72
N SER A 46 -15.83 -0.26 6.16
CA SER A 46 -16.09 -1.42 5.30
C SER A 46 -17.25 -2.24 5.89
N LYS A 47 -18.00 -2.92 5.03
CA LYS A 47 -18.99 -3.93 5.43
C LYS A 47 -18.42 -5.35 5.47
N GLY A 48 -17.16 -5.52 5.03
CA GLY A 48 -16.46 -6.79 5.02
C GLY A 48 -16.00 -7.23 6.41
N LYS A 49 -15.69 -8.53 6.53
CA LYS A 49 -15.18 -9.15 7.77
C LYS A 49 -13.65 -9.23 7.81
N ALA A 50 -12.96 -8.62 6.84
CA ALA A 50 -11.51 -8.66 6.80
C ALA A 50 -10.91 -7.77 7.91
N PRO A 51 -9.68 -8.05 8.38
CA PRO A 51 -9.05 -7.28 9.45
C PRO A 51 -8.95 -5.79 9.15
N ASP A 52 -8.94 -4.96 10.20
CA ASP A 52 -8.60 -3.53 10.09
C ASP A 52 -7.15 -3.37 9.65
N LEU A 53 -6.89 -2.48 8.71
CA LEU A 53 -5.54 -2.23 8.19
C LEU A 53 -4.82 -1.06 8.91
N SER A 54 -5.46 -0.41 9.89
CA SER A 54 -4.83 0.68 10.64
C SER A 54 -3.63 0.22 11.46
N HIS A 55 -3.62 -1.04 11.88
CA HIS A 55 -2.61 -1.61 12.76
C HIS A 55 -2.27 -3.02 12.30
N LEU A 56 -1.44 -3.12 11.26
CA LEU A 56 -0.87 -4.41 10.85
C LEU A 56 0.14 -4.86 11.91
N SER A 57 -0.32 -5.63 12.90
CA SER A 57 0.59 -6.21 13.90
C SER A 57 1.54 -7.22 13.26
N ALA A 58 2.64 -7.51 13.95
CA ALA A 58 3.53 -8.61 13.61
C ALA A 58 2.77 -9.96 13.58
N ASP A 59 1.68 -10.12 14.32
CA ASP A 59 0.81 -11.31 14.23
C ASP A 59 0.00 -11.36 12.92
N VAL A 60 -0.23 -10.19 12.30
CA VAL A 60 -0.90 -10.10 11.01
C VAL A 60 0.06 -10.42 9.87
N THR A 61 1.27 -9.87 9.92
CA THR A 61 2.30 -9.98 8.88
C THR A 61 3.25 -11.17 9.08
N GLY A 62 3.30 -11.78 10.27
CA GLY A 62 4.26 -12.82 10.63
C GLY A 62 5.75 -12.38 10.61
N TYR A 63 6.04 -11.11 10.31
CA TYR A 63 7.38 -10.61 10.04
C TYR A 63 7.54 -9.18 10.57
N GLU A 64 8.33 -9.01 11.64
CA GLU A 64 8.74 -7.69 12.14
C GLU A 64 9.78 -7.01 11.23
N LYS A 65 10.63 -7.78 10.56
CA LYS A 65 11.62 -7.29 9.57
C LYS A 65 11.23 -7.79 8.19
N GLY A 66 10.50 -6.98 7.43
CA GLY A 66 10.04 -7.32 6.08
C GLY A 66 8.54 -7.12 5.83
N ALA A 67 7.83 -6.34 6.66
CA ALA A 67 6.41 -6.06 6.50
C ALA A 67 6.03 -5.63 5.07
N LYS A 68 6.87 -4.83 4.40
CA LYS A 68 6.64 -4.42 3.00
C LYS A 68 6.64 -5.61 2.05
N ILE A 69 7.70 -6.42 2.12
CA ILE A 69 7.86 -7.63 1.30
C ILE A 69 6.70 -8.59 1.56
N TRP A 70 6.30 -8.74 2.83
CA TRP A 70 5.16 -9.56 3.19
C TRP A 70 3.86 -9.03 2.60
N ILE A 71 3.55 -7.73 2.74
CA ILE A 71 2.34 -7.12 2.18
C ILE A 71 2.29 -7.31 0.66
N GLN A 72 3.40 -7.04 -0.02
CA GLN A 72 3.51 -7.19 -1.48
C GLN A 72 3.31 -8.66 -1.89
N GLY A 73 4.03 -9.60 -1.29
CA GLY A 73 3.93 -11.02 -1.59
C GLY A 73 2.57 -11.62 -1.22
N TRP A 74 1.95 -11.15 -0.14
CA TRP A 74 0.60 -11.53 0.26
C TRP A 74 -0.42 -11.12 -0.80
N MET A 75 -0.36 -9.87 -1.27
CA MET A 75 -1.24 -9.36 -2.32
C MET A 75 -1.00 -10.04 -3.68
N LYS A 76 0.25 -10.39 -3.99
CA LYS A 76 0.62 -11.18 -5.17
C LYS A 76 0.31 -12.69 -5.02
N LYS A 77 -0.13 -13.14 -3.84
CA LYS A 77 -0.37 -14.55 -3.48
C LYS A 77 0.88 -15.45 -3.59
N GLU A 78 2.05 -14.85 -3.43
CA GLU A 78 3.36 -15.50 -3.37
C GLU A 78 3.65 -16.03 -1.96
N ILE A 79 3.08 -15.38 -0.94
CA ILE A 79 3.24 -15.73 0.47
C ILE A 79 1.92 -16.29 1.04
N LEU A 80 2.04 -17.19 2.01
CA LEU A 80 0.92 -17.75 2.77
C LEU A 80 0.83 -17.15 4.18
N LYS A 81 -0.39 -17.08 4.72
CA LYS A 81 -0.67 -16.85 6.14
C LYS A 81 -1.30 -18.11 6.70
N GLY A 82 -0.48 -18.95 7.35
CA GLY A 82 -0.86 -20.34 7.61
C GLY A 82 -1.09 -21.08 6.29
N PRO A 83 -2.20 -21.82 6.10
CA PRO A 83 -2.50 -22.49 4.82
C PRO A 83 -3.21 -21.59 3.80
N LYS A 84 -3.45 -20.30 4.11
CA LYS A 84 -4.31 -19.41 3.31
C LYS A 84 -3.48 -18.46 2.46
N LYS A 85 -3.99 -18.15 1.25
CA LYS A 85 -3.57 -17.02 0.41
C LYS A 85 -4.52 -15.83 0.60
N HIS A 86 -4.11 -14.63 0.19
CA HIS A 86 -5.05 -13.52 0.09
C HIS A 86 -6.23 -13.92 -0.83
N ALA A 87 -7.43 -13.42 -0.52
CA ALA A 87 -8.64 -13.79 -1.27
C ALA A 87 -8.52 -13.39 -2.75
N PHE A 88 -7.93 -12.22 -3.00
CA PHE A 88 -7.77 -11.65 -4.33
C PHE A 88 -6.30 -11.56 -4.72
N THR A 89 -5.99 -11.78 -5.99
CA THR A 89 -4.64 -11.47 -6.51
C THR A 89 -4.62 -9.99 -6.88
N TRP A 90 -3.52 -9.31 -6.57
CA TRP A 90 -3.29 -7.93 -6.98
C TRP A 90 -3.51 -7.73 -8.48
N LYS A 91 -4.20 -6.65 -8.84
CA LYS A 91 -4.51 -6.26 -10.23
C LYS A 91 -4.11 -4.81 -10.56
N GLY A 92 -3.60 -4.05 -9.59
CA GLY A 92 -3.12 -2.69 -9.80
C GLY A 92 -1.67 -2.66 -10.31
N THR A 93 -1.08 -1.47 -10.34
CA THR A 93 0.32 -1.29 -10.72
C THR A 93 1.26 -1.69 -9.59
N GLU A 94 2.54 -1.91 -9.91
CA GLU A 94 3.56 -2.14 -8.87
C GLU A 94 3.83 -0.88 -8.05
N ALA A 95 3.77 0.30 -8.68
CA ALA A 95 3.90 1.58 -7.99
C ALA A 95 2.80 1.78 -6.93
N ASP A 96 1.54 1.50 -7.28
CA ASP A 96 0.41 1.57 -6.35
C ASP A 96 0.58 0.59 -5.19
N LEU A 97 1.03 -0.64 -5.49
CA LEU A 97 1.26 -1.65 -4.45
C LEU A 97 2.36 -1.21 -3.48
N ASN A 98 3.42 -0.59 -4.00
CA ASN A 98 4.50 -0.04 -3.18
C ASN A 98 3.98 1.06 -2.25
N LEU A 99 3.24 2.03 -2.78
CA LEU A 99 2.69 3.15 -2.01
C LEU A 99 1.69 2.67 -0.94
N ILE A 100 0.85 1.69 -1.27
CA ILE A 100 -0.07 1.09 -0.29
C ILE A 100 0.72 0.37 0.80
N ALA A 101 1.72 -0.43 0.44
CA ALA A 101 2.52 -1.17 1.42
C ALA A 101 3.27 -0.22 2.36
N ASP A 102 3.88 0.85 1.82
CA ASP A 102 4.56 1.88 2.61
C ASP A 102 3.58 2.61 3.54
N GLY A 103 2.44 3.04 3.02
CA GLY A 103 1.42 3.71 3.82
C GLY A 103 0.84 2.83 4.94
N LEU A 104 0.66 1.54 4.69
CA LEU A 104 0.17 0.61 5.73
C LEU A 104 1.19 0.36 6.84
N ILE A 105 2.49 0.38 6.51
CA ILE A 105 3.57 0.30 7.51
C ILE A 105 3.57 1.57 8.34
N GLU A 106 3.51 2.72 7.69
CA GLU A 106 3.50 4.02 8.35
C GLU A 106 2.30 4.15 9.31
N LEU A 107 1.10 3.73 8.89
CA LEU A 107 -0.08 3.70 9.77
C LEU A 107 0.13 2.81 11.01
N ASN A 108 0.86 1.70 10.87
CA ASN A 108 1.18 0.82 11.98
C ASN A 108 2.26 1.39 12.92
N GLU A 109 3.08 2.33 12.46
CA GLU A 109 4.10 2.99 13.29
C GLU A 109 3.54 4.17 14.08
N ARG A 110 2.48 4.83 13.59
CA ARG A 110 1.78 5.96 14.24
C ARG A 110 0.95 5.58 15.48
N LYS A 111 1.27 4.48 16.16
CA LYS A 111 0.52 3.96 17.33
C LYS A 111 0.42 4.94 18.49
#